data_AF-A0A3N5VRV9-F1
#
_entry.id   AF-A0A3N5VRV9-F1
#
_cell.length_a   1.000
_cell.length_b   1.000
_cell.length_c   1.000
_cell.angle_alpha   90.00
_cell.angle_beta   90.00
_cell.angle_gamma   90.00
#
_symmetry.space_group_name_H-M   'P 1'
#
loop_
_entity.id
_entity.type
_entity.pdbx_description
1 polymer ?
#
loop_
_entity_poly.entity_id
_entity_poly.type
_entity_poly.pdbx_seq_one_letter_code
_entity_poly.pdbx_strand_id
1 'polypeptide(L)'
;MVDLVYGRGITDIVREIPLYVSIFKKFVGIKLFHTKPALYGSADIINVCNLHCSHCYWWLNRKEDNQDLSVEDWRATIRKTFKKQNLFVVTLVGGEPTMRPEIIDVFCEEMPRRICVVTNGYFPLKRIKNLYFYWISLDGTEKAHDAIRGKGSYVKTKNNILEYIKDPPRNGKPSWK
;
A
#
# COMPACT_ATOMS: atom_id res chain seq x y z
N MET A 1 -2.27 -27.63 -5.50
CA MET A 1 -3.70 -27.58 -5.86
C MET A 1 -4.41 -26.46 -5.06
N VAL A 2 -3.92 -25.21 -5.12
CA VAL A 2 -4.54 -24.06 -4.42
C VAL A 2 -4.24 -22.75 -5.17
N ASP A 3 -4.56 -22.73 -6.45
CA ASP A 3 -4.64 -21.51 -7.25
C ASP A 3 -6.04 -21.48 -7.85
N LEU A 4 -6.99 -20.87 -7.14
CA LEU A 4 -8.30 -20.61 -7.75
C LEU A 4 -8.43 -19.16 -8.23
N VAL A 5 -7.82 -18.15 -7.58
CA VAL A 5 -7.80 -16.77 -8.11
C VAL A 5 -6.66 -15.94 -7.46
N TYR A 6 -5.81 -15.25 -8.24
CA TYR A 6 -4.76 -14.32 -7.76
C TYR A 6 -3.89 -14.81 -6.58
N GLY A 7 -3.46 -16.07 -6.61
CA GLY A 7 -2.63 -16.62 -5.54
C GLY A 7 -3.37 -16.83 -4.20
N ARG A 8 -4.70 -16.77 -4.16
CA ARG A 8 -5.51 -17.03 -2.95
C ARG A 8 -5.91 -18.51 -2.85
N GLY A 9 -5.73 -19.07 -1.66
CA GLY A 9 -6.20 -20.42 -1.34
C GLY A 9 -7.68 -20.46 -0.96
N ILE A 10 -8.26 -21.66 -0.84
CA ILE A 10 -9.67 -21.84 -0.41
C ILE A 10 -9.93 -21.18 0.95
N THR A 11 -8.98 -21.31 1.88
CA THR A 11 -9.05 -20.68 3.21
C THR A 11 -9.06 -19.15 3.13
N ASP A 12 -8.34 -18.57 2.17
CA ASP A 12 -8.32 -17.13 1.92
C ASP A 12 -9.68 -16.67 1.38
N ILE A 13 -10.25 -17.41 0.41
CA ILE A 13 -11.57 -17.13 -0.17
C ILE A 13 -12.64 -17.16 0.92
N VAL A 14 -12.66 -18.21 1.76
CA VAL A 14 -13.63 -18.34 2.86
C VAL A 14 -13.50 -17.19 3.85
N ARG A 15 -12.28 -16.83 4.23
CA ARG A 15 -12.02 -15.68 5.13
C ARG A 15 -12.50 -14.35 4.54
N GLU A 16 -12.55 -14.25 3.22
CA GLU A 16 -12.92 -13.04 2.48
C GLU A 16 -14.37 -13.02 2.03
N ILE A 17 -15.17 -14.05 2.31
CA ILE A 17 -16.62 -14.04 2.03
C ILE A 17 -17.32 -12.75 2.49
N PRO A 18 -17.07 -12.23 3.72
CA PRO A 18 -17.70 -10.97 4.15
C PRO A 18 -17.33 -9.78 3.24
N LEU A 19 -16.13 -9.78 2.67
CA LEU A 19 -15.70 -8.78 1.69
C LEU A 19 -16.48 -8.91 0.39
N TYR A 20 -16.56 -10.11 -0.18
CA TYR A 20 -17.27 -10.34 -1.43
C TYR A 20 -18.75 -10.00 -1.31
N VAL A 21 -19.37 -10.31 -0.18
CA VAL A 21 -20.75 -9.88 0.13
C VAL A 21 -20.85 -8.35 0.19
N SER A 22 -19.88 -7.67 0.81
CA SER A 22 -19.83 -6.20 0.83
C SER A 22 -19.66 -5.59 -0.56
N ILE A 23 -18.78 -6.17 -1.40
CA ILE A 23 -18.58 -5.78 -2.80
C ILE A 23 -19.90 -5.90 -3.56
N PHE A 24 -20.54 -7.06 -3.46
CA PHE A 24 -21.80 -7.33 -4.12
C PHE A 24 -22.88 -6.33 -3.69
N LYS A 25 -23.05 -6.10 -2.38
CA LYS A 25 -24.02 -5.12 -1.86
C LYS A 25 -23.78 -3.71 -2.40
N LYS A 26 -22.52 -3.27 -2.46
CA LYS A 26 -22.16 -1.96 -3.03
C LYS A 26 -22.45 -1.90 -4.54
N PHE A 27 -22.16 -2.97 -5.28
CA PHE A 27 -22.48 -3.06 -6.70
C PHE A 27 -23.98 -3.01 -6.98
N VAL A 28 -24.79 -3.75 -6.21
CA VAL A 28 -26.26 -3.67 -6.26
C VAL A 28 -26.72 -2.25 -5.93
N GLY A 29 -26.14 -1.63 -4.90
CA GLY A 29 -26.36 -0.23 -4.52
C GLY A 29 -26.12 0.77 -5.65
N ILE A 30 -25.05 0.57 -6.42
CA ILE A 30 -24.71 1.42 -7.57
C ILE A 30 -25.74 1.20 -8.70
N LYS A 31 -26.03 -0.06 -9.03
CA LYS A 31 -26.85 -0.41 -10.19
C LYS A 31 -28.35 -0.14 -10.00
N LEU A 32 -28.89 -0.38 -8.80
CA LEU A 32 -30.33 -0.26 -8.53
C LEU A 32 -30.71 1.06 -7.88
N PHE A 33 -29.82 1.66 -7.09
CA PHE A 33 -30.14 2.83 -6.27
C PHE A 33 -29.23 4.04 -6.55
N HIS A 34 -28.35 3.96 -7.56
CA HIS A 34 -27.41 5.02 -7.95
C HIS A 34 -26.57 5.58 -6.80
N THR A 35 -26.31 4.75 -5.77
CA THR A 35 -25.45 5.14 -4.65
C THR A 35 -23.99 5.26 -5.10
N LYS A 36 -23.20 6.06 -4.39
CA LYS A 36 -21.76 6.26 -4.64
C LYS A 36 -20.91 5.77 -3.46
N PRO A 37 -20.89 4.46 -3.18
CA PRO A 37 -20.15 3.94 -2.03
C PRO A 37 -18.63 4.02 -2.28
N ALA A 38 -17.86 4.32 -1.24
CA ALA A 38 -16.41 4.24 -1.30
C ALA A 38 -15.96 2.77 -1.43
N LEU A 39 -15.09 2.47 -2.41
CA LEU A 39 -14.55 1.13 -2.67
C LEU A 39 -13.08 1.02 -2.24
N TYR A 40 -12.31 2.06 -2.52
CA TYR A 40 -10.89 2.17 -2.25
C TYR A 40 -10.60 3.39 -1.39
N GLY A 41 -9.53 3.31 -0.60
CA GLY A 41 -9.03 4.43 0.19
C GLY A 41 -7.58 4.70 -0.13
N SER A 42 -7.15 5.94 0.09
CA SER A 42 -5.75 6.33 0.11
C SER A 42 -5.50 7.08 1.41
N ALA A 43 -4.33 6.91 2.00
CA ALA A 43 -3.92 7.62 3.20
C ALA A 43 -2.49 8.12 3.04
N ASP A 44 -2.31 9.44 3.06
CA ASP A 44 -1.00 10.06 3.16
C ASP A 44 -0.55 10.00 4.62
N ILE A 45 0.37 9.09 4.93
CA ILE A 45 0.71 8.75 6.32
C ILE A 45 1.91 9.51 6.88
N ILE A 46 2.63 10.21 6.01
CA ILE A 46 3.86 10.91 6.33
C ILE A 46 4.05 12.10 5.40
N ASN A 47 4.46 13.23 5.95
CA ASN A 47 4.64 14.45 5.17
C ASN A 47 6.04 14.62 4.54
N VAL A 48 7.04 13.88 5.03
CA VAL A 48 8.44 13.95 4.59
C VAL A 48 8.84 12.80 3.68
N CYS A 49 9.79 13.05 2.78
CA CYS A 49 10.33 12.07 1.86
C CYS A 49 11.87 12.16 1.84
N ASN A 50 12.55 11.03 1.64
CA ASN A 50 14.00 10.97 1.50
C ASN A 50 14.51 11.39 0.10
N LEU A 51 13.62 11.49 -0.90
CA LEU A 51 13.94 11.92 -2.26
C LEU A 51 13.18 13.20 -2.62
N HIS A 52 13.78 14.02 -3.50
CA HIS A 52 13.18 15.25 -4.03
C HIS A 52 12.93 15.10 -5.54
N CYS A 53 11.96 14.26 -5.89
CA CYS A 53 11.69 13.94 -7.30
C CYS A 53 11.17 15.18 -8.05
N SER A 54 11.63 15.41 -9.28
CA SER A 54 11.33 16.63 -10.05
C SER A 54 9.85 16.84 -10.37
N HIS A 55 9.05 15.77 -10.45
CA HIS A 55 7.61 15.82 -10.74
C HIS A 55 6.74 15.62 -9.48
N CYS A 56 7.32 15.61 -8.28
CA CYS A 56 6.62 15.14 -7.08
C CYS A 56 5.44 16.05 -6.72
N TYR A 57 4.21 15.57 -6.95
CA TYR A 57 3.00 16.30 -6.55
C TYR A 57 2.97 16.57 -5.05
N TRP A 58 3.53 15.67 -4.23
CA TRP A 58 3.53 15.80 -2.78
C TRP A 58 4.39 16.97 -2.32
N TRP A 59 5.64 17.08 -2.81
CA TRP A 59 6.51 18.21 -2.49
C TRP A 59 5.92 19.56 -2.90
N LEU A 60 5.15 19.59 -4.00
CA LEU A 60 4.53 20.80 -4.52
C LEU A 60 3.28 21.25 -3.73
N ASN A 61 2.57 20.32 -3.08
CA ASN A 61 1.27 20.59 -2.47
C ASN A 61 1.21 20.32 -0.96
N ARG A 62 2.29 19.80 -0.37
CA ARG A 62 2.31 19.50 1.06
C ARG A 62 2.22 20.78 1.88
N LYS A 63 1.55 20.69 3.02
CA LYS A 63 1.65 21.71 4.06
C LYS A 63 3.02 21.58 4.73
N GLU A 64 3.61 22.70 5.14
CA GLU A 64 4.89 22.69 5.87
C GLU A 64 4.72 22.39 7.37
N ASP A 65 3.55 21.91 7.80
CA ASP A 65 3.35 21.44 9.15
C ASP A 65 3.94 20.03 9.33
N ASN A 66 4.81 19.87 10.32
CA ASN A 66 5.37 18.56 10.71
C ASN A 66 4.43 17.79 11.65
N GLN A 67 3.12 18.04 11.57
CA GLN A 67 2.13 17.39 12.44
C GLN A 67 1.61 16.12 11.80
N ASP A 68 2.50 15.16 11.58
CA ASP A 68 2.06 13.80 11.24
C ASP A 68 1.30 13.19 12.42
N LEU A 69 0.23 12.44 12.13
CA LEU A 69 -0.54 11.75 13.14
C LEU A 69 0.28 10.68 13.88
N SER A 70 -0.03 10.49 15.17
CA SER A 70 0.52 9.40 15.98
C SER A 70 -0.03 8.02 15.55
N VAL A 71 0.55 6.96 16.08
CA VAL A 71 0.05 5.57 15.91
C VAL A 71 -1.40 5.45 16.37
N GLU A 72 -1.72 6.03 17.52
CA GLU A 72 -3.03 5.99 18.16
C GLU A 72 -4.07 6.76 17.34
N ASP A 73 -3.69 7.93 16.82
CA ASP A 73 -4.54 8.75 15.96
C ASP A 73 -4.87 8.03 14.65
N TRP A 74 -3.86 7.39 14.03
CA TRP A 74 -4.08 6.56 12.86
C TRP A 74 -4.99 5.37 13.16
N ARG A 75 -4.76 4.65 14.28
CA ARG A 75 -5.61 3.54 14.70
C ARG A 75 -7.07 3.98 14.88
N ALA A 76 -7.28 5.13 15.52
CA ALA A 76 -8.62 5.71 15.68
C ALA A 76 -9.25 6.09 14.31
N THR A 77 -8.48 6.71 13.42
CA THR A 77 -8.90 7.09 12.07
C THR A 77 -9.30 5.88 11.24
N ILE A 78 -8.51 4.80 11.27
CA ILE A 78 -8.80 3.56 10.54
C ILE A 78 -10.14 2.97 10.97
N ARG A 79 -10.39 2.92 12.28
CA ARG A 79 -11.63 2.36 12.84
C ARG A 79 -12.84 3.23 12.51
N LYS A 80 -12.72 4.56 12.64
CA LYS A 80 -13.82 5.51 12.42
C LYS A 80 -14.16 5.70 10.94
N THR A 81 -13.18 5.57 10.05
CA THR A 81 -13.34 5.87 8.61
C THR A 81 -13.27 4.61 7.76
N PHE A 82 -12.09 4.03 7.56
CA PHE A 82 -11.86 2.99 6.55
C PHE A 82 -12.64 1.70 6.84
N LYS A 83 -12.66 1.26 8.11
CA LYS A 83 -13.41 0.06 8.53
C LYS A 83 -14.91 0.30 8.46
N LYS A 84 -15.40 1.46 8.93
CA LYS A 84 -16.82 1.82 8.87
C LYS A 84 -17.36 1.86 7.44
N GLN A 85 -16.54 2.28 6.48
CA GLN A 85 -16.90 2.31 5.06
C GLN A 85 -16.73 0.96 4.34
N ASN A 86 -16.23 -0.09 5.02
CA ASN A 86 -15.94 -1.40 4.42
C ASN A 86 -15.10 -1.30 3.14
N LEU A 87 -14.01 -0.53 3.17
CA LEU A 87 -13.13 -0.37 2.00
C LEU A 87 -12.41 -1.69 1.66
N PHE A 88 -12.22 -1.94 0.37
CA PHE A 88 -11.63 -3.18 -0.12
C PHE A 88 -10.11 -3.16 -0.06
N VAL A 89 -9.51 -2.04 -0.42
CA VAL A 89 -8.07 -1.81 -0.31
C VAL A 89 -7.85 -0.38 0.15
N VAL A 90 -6.86 -0.19 1.01
CA VAL A 90 -6.32 1.13 1.37
C VAL A 90 -4.87 1.18 0.94
N THR A 91 -4.53 2.21 0.18
CA THR A 91 -3.15 2.43 -0.27
C THR A 91 -2.50 3.49 0.62
N LEU A 92 -1.35 3.15 1.20
CA LEU A 92 -0.55 4.07 1.99
C LEU A 92 0.42 4.81 1.05
N VAL A 93 0.39 6.13 1.13
CA VAL A 93 1.09 7.10 0.28
C VAL A 93 1.60 8.25 1.17
N GLY A 94 1.96 9.39 0.57
CA GLY A 94 2.46 10.59 1.23
C GLY A 94 3.84 10.95 0.68
N GLY A 95 4.77 11.28 1.58
CA GLY A 95 6.18 11.43 1.26
C GLY A 95 6.84 10.07 0.96
N GLU A 96 7.53 9.46 1.93
CA GLU A 96 8.00 8.07 1.81
C GLU A 96 7.46 7.20 2.95
N PRO A 97 6.39 6.41 2.71
CA PRO A 97 5.75 5.58 3.73
C PRO A 97 6.70 4.64 4.49
N THR A 98 7.74 4.11 3.83
CA THR A 98 8.67 3.17 4.48
C THR A 98 9.53 3.81 5.58
N MET A 99 9.51 5.14 5.71
CA MET A 99 10.10 5.86 6.85
C MET A 99 9.24 5.81 8.12
N ARG A 100 7.99 5.33 8.04
CA ARG A 100 7.06 5.17 9.18
C ARG A 100 6.53 3.72 9.26
N PRO A 101 7.41 2.72 9.40
CA PRO A 101 7.02 1.31 9.37
C PRO A 101 5.98 0.95 10.44
N GLU A 102 6.03 1.61 11.61
CA GLU A 102 5.08 1.41 12.70
C GLU A 102 3.64 1.80 12.32
N ILE A 103 3.47 2.79 11.44
CA ILE A 103 2.14 3.17 10.94
C ILE A 103 1.66 2.12 9.92
N ILE A 104 2.54 1.63 9.06
CA ILE A 104 2.19 0.56 8.12
C ILE A 104 1.72 -0.69 8.88
N ASP A 105 2.42 -1.05 9.96
CA ASP A 105 2.06 -2.19 10.82
C ASP A 105 0.66 -2.02 11.41
N VAL A 106 0.32 -0.84 11.95
CA VAL A 106 -1.01 -0.53 12.50
C VAL A 106 -2.12 -0.70 11.46
N PHE A 107 -1.91 -0.21 10.23
CA PHE A 107 -2.85 -0.43 9.13
C PHE A 107 -3.01 -1.93 8.81
N CYS A 108 -1.92 -2.68 8.76
CA CYS A 108 -1.93 -4.12 8.48
C CYS A 108 -2.55 -4.96 9.62
N GLU A 109 -2.47 -4.50 10.85
CA GLU A 109 -3.17 -5.08 12.01
C GLU A 109 -4.68 -4.82 11.95
N GLU A 110 -5.08 -3.58 11.70
CA GLU A 110 -6.48 -3.17 11.71
C GLU A 110 -7.27 -3.66 10.49
N MET A 111 -6.58 -3.77 9.34
CA MET A 111 -7.14 -4.15 8.03
C MET A 111 -6.23 -5.18 7.33
N PRO A 112 -6.13 -6.41 7.87
CA PRO A 112 -5.21 -7.41 7.36
C PRO A 112 -5.50 -7.79 5.91
N ARG A 113 -4.45 -7.83 5.08
CA ARG A 113 -4.46 -8.18 3.64
C ARG A 113 -5.29 -7.22 2.78
N ARG A 114 -5.45 -5.99 3.26
CA ARG A 114 -6.16 -4.89 2.57
C ARG A 114 -5.25 -3.70 2.29
N ILE A 115 -3.99 -3.75 2.72
CA ILE A 115 -3.10 -2.60 2.71
C ILE A 115 -2.08 -2.76 1.61
N CYS A 116 -2.00 -1.77 0.74
CA CYS A 116 -0.92 -1.61 -0.23
C CYS A 116 -0.04 -0.45 0.20
N VAL A 117 1.26 -0.51 -0.07
CA VAL A 117 2.18 0.60 0.22
C VAL A 117 2.82 1.05 -1.08
N VAL A 118 2.69 2.34 -1.40
CA VAL A 118 3.48 2.96 -2.47
C VAL A 118 4.79 3.43 -1.88
N THR A 119 5.90 3.05 -2.50
CA THR A 119 7.25 3.42 -2.04
C THR A 119 8.14 3.76 -3.22
N ASN A 120 9.11 4.65 -3.00
CA ASN A 120 10.19 4.88 -3.95
C ASN A 120 11.21 3.72 -4.00
N GLY A 121 11.14 2.79 -3.04
CA GLY A 121 11.98 1.59 -2.98
C GLY A 121 13.46 1.88 -2.64
N TYR A 122 13.79 3.09 -2.22
CA TYR A 122 15.16 3.49 -1.88
C TYR A 122 15.65 2.81 -0.59
N PHE A 123 14.76 2.61 0.39
CA PHE A 123 15.04 1.84 1.59
C PHE A 123 14.78 0.35 1.38
N PRO A 124 15.46 -0.54 2.15
CA PRO A 124 15.21 -1.97 2.08
C PRO A 124 13.74 -2.32 2.34
N LEU A 125 13.17 -3.15 1.47
CA LEU A 125 11.79 -3.60 1.58
C LEU A 125 11.67 -4.68 2.66
N LYS A 126 10.77 -4.49 3.62
CA LYS A 126 10.57 -5.43 4.73
C LYS A 126 9.34 -6.31 4.47
N ARG A 127 9.38 -7.57 4.90
CA ARG A 127 8.19 -8.43 4.88
C ARG A 127 7.26 -8.09 6.04
N ILE A 128 6.27 -7.25 5.77
CA ILE A 128 5.26 -6.85 6.75
C ILE A 128 4.16 -7.91 6.84
N LYS A 129 3.80 -8.30 8.07
CA LYS A 129 2.73 -9.28 8.29
C LYS A 129 1.39 -8.69 7.82
N ASN A 130 0.61 -9.47 7.06
CA ASN A 130 -0.68 -9.06 6.50
C ASN A 130 -0.65 -7.89 5.52
N LEU A 131 0.52 -7.36 5.14
CA LEU A 131 0.59 -6.45 4.00
C LEU A 131 0.10 -7.17 2.75
N TYR A 132 -0.65 -6.49 1.90
CA TYR A 132 -1.13 -7.07 0.66
C TYR A 132 0.01 -7.12 -0.37
N PHE A 133 0.54 -5.96 -0.77
CA PHE A 133 1.74 -5.86 -1.62
C PHE A 133 2.30 -4.43 -1.65
N TYR A 134 3.50 -4.28 -2.23
CA TYR A 134 4.14 -2.99 -2.49
C TYR A 134 3.89 -2.54 -3.94
N TRP A 135 3.59 -1.26 -4.12
CA TRP A 135 3.75 -0.54 -5.38
C TRP A 135 5.11 0.16 -5.35
N ILE A 136 6.03 -0.23 -6.23
CA ILE A 136 7.37 0.35 -6.27
C ILE A 136 7.47 1.29 -7.45
N SER A 137 7.84 2.54 -7.17
CA SER A 137 7.92 3.58 -8.19
C SER A 137 9.21 3.45 -8.99
N LEU A 138 9.10 3.21 -10.31
CA LEU A 138 10.23 3.11 -11.23
C LEU A 138 9.94 3.88 -12.53
N ASP A 139 10.57 5.06 -12.68
CA ASP A 139 10.34 5.95 -13.83
C ASP A 139 11.24 5.64 -15.06
N GLY A 140 11.18 4.41 -15.57
CA GLY A 140 11.84 4.03 -16.83
C GLY A 140 13.27 3.50 -16.68
N THR A 141 14.16 3.88 -17.60
CA THR A 141 15.56 3.44 -17.60
C THR A 141 16.34 4.05 -16.45
N GLU A 142 17.52 3.50 -16.12
CA GLU A 142 18.40 4.05 -15.07
C GLU A 142 18.65 5.55 -15.25
N LYS A 143 19.01 5.97 -16.47
CA LYS A 143 19.24 7.39 -16.80
C LYS A 143 18.01 8.26 -16.53
N ALA A 144 16.82 7.81 -16.96
CA ALA A 144 15.57 8.57 -16.79
C ALA A 144 15.17 8.64 -15.32
N HIS A 145 15.20 7.50 -14.64
CA HIS A 145 14.86 7.38 -13.23
C HIS A 145 15.79 8.24 -12.36
N ASP A 146 17.10 8.17 -12.57
CA ASP A 146 18.07 8.97 -11.83
C ASP A 146 17.94 10.48 -12.10
N ALA A 147 17.61 10.86 -13.34
CA ALA A 147 17.35 12.25 -13.68
C ALA A 147 16.10 12.81 -12.97
N ILE A 148 15.11 11.94 -12.69
CA ILE A 148 13.86 12.32 -12.05
C ILE A 148 13.98 12.28 -10.52
N ARG A 149 14.55 11.20 -9.97
CA ARG A 149 14.53 10.87 -8.52
C ARG A 149 15.86 11.07 -7.81
N GLY A 150 16.92 11.37 -8.54
CA GLY A 150 18.27 11.58 -8.03
C GLY A 150 19.23 10.46 -8.42
N LYS A 151 20.50 10.83 -8.61
CA LYS A 151 21.57 9.92 -9.06
C LYS A 151 21.73 8.71 -8.12
N GLY A 152 21.80 7.51 -8.69
CA GLY A 152 21.96 6.24 -8.00
C GLY A 152 20.67 5.69 -7.36
N SER A 153 19.53 6.37 -7.51
CA SER A 153 18.25 5.89 -6.97
C SER A 153 17.77 4.63 -7.69
N TYR A 154 17.97 4.54 -9.01
CA TYR A 154 17.58 3.37 -9.78
C TYR A 154 18.27 2.09 -9.29
N VAL A 155 19.61 2.15 -9.16
CA VAL A 155 20.41 0.99 -8.73
C VAL A 155 20.03 0.58 -7.31
N LYS A 156 19.81 1.53 -6.39
CA LYS A 156 19.36 1.23 -5.03
C LYS A 156 17.99 0.54 -5.03
N THR A 157 17.02 1.10 -5.74
CA THR A 157 15.67 0.53 -5.84
C THR A 157 15.70 -0.87 -6.45
N LYS A 158 16.45 -1.06 -7.54
CA LYS A 158 16.67 -2.38 -8.16
C LYS A 158 17.25 -3.39 -7.17
N ASN A 159 18.30 -3.02 -6.44
CA ASN A 159 18.95 -3.92 -5.48
C ASN A 159 18.00 -4.31 -4.34
N ASN A 160 17.21 -3.37 -3.82
CA ASN A 160 16.23 -3.67 -2.77
C ASN A 160 15.11 -4.59 -3.26
N ILE A 161 14.65 -4.44 -4.50
CA ILE A 161 13.71 -5.38 -5.13
C ILE A 161 14.32 -6.77 -5.21
N LEU A 162 15.54 -6.87 -5.75
CA LEU A 162 16.24 -8.14 -5.93
C LEU A 162 16.50 -8.84 -4.60
N GLU A 163 16.78 -8.10 -3.54
CA GLU A 163 16.95 -8.66 -2.20
C GLU A 163 15.63 -9.19 -1.64
N TYR A 164 14.55 -8.40 -1.76
CA TYR A 164 13.22 -8.78 -1.28
C TYR A 164 12.67 -10.07 -1.92
N ILE A 165 13.02 -10.34 -3.18
CA ILE A 165 12.57 -11.55 -3.88
C ILE A 165 13.40 -12.79 -3.57
N LYS A 166 14.62 -12.65 -3.02
CA LYS A 166 15.45 -13.81 -2.61
C LYS A 166 14.90 -14.52 -1.39
N ASP A 167 14.20 -13.78 -0.53
CA ASP A 167 13.57 -14.32 0.67
C ASP A 167 12.65 -15.52 0.35
N PRO A 168 12.57 -16.52 1.23
CA PRO A 168 11.82 -17.74 0.98
C PRO A 168 10.34 -17.45 0.63
N PRO A 169 9.73 -18.26 -0.24
CA PRO A 169 8.33 -18.12 -0.61
C PRO A 169 7.40 -18.06 0.60
N ARG A 170 6.44 -17.14 0.61
CA ARG A 170 5.41 -17.11 1.65
C ARG A 170 4.32 -18.10 1.27
N ASN A 171 4.07 -19.12 2.11
CA ASN A 171 3.12 -20.20 1.81
C ASN A 171 3.39 -20.90 0.47
N GLY A 172 4.67 -21.08 0.11
CA GLY A 172 5.06 -21.69 -1.15
C GLY A 172 4.87 -20.79 -2.39
N LYS A 173 4.49 -19.51 -2.22
CA LYS A 173 4.33 -18.55 -3.32
C LYS A 173 5.49 -17.55 -3.34
N PRO A 174 6.12 -17.34 -4.51
CA PRO A 174 7.19 -16.36 -4.65
C PRO A 174 6.64 -14.93 -4.47
N SER A 175 7.50 -13.98 -4.11
CA SER A 175 7.11 -12.60 -3.78
C SER A 175 6.53 -11.78 -4.94
N TRP A 176 6.57 -12.30 -6.17
CA TRP A 176 6.23 -11.59 -7.42
C TRP A 176 5.09 -12.23 -8.21
N LYS A 177 4.35 -13.18 -7.62
CA LYS A 177 3.18 -13.83 -8.26
C LYS A 177 1.85 -13.33 -7.70
#